data_AF-A0A2V5R775-F1
#
_entry.id   AF-A0A2V5R775-F1
#
_cell.length_a   1.000
_cell.length_b   1.000
_cell.length_c   1.000
_cell.angle_alpha   90.00
_cell.angle_beta   90.00
_cell.angle_gamma   90.00
#
_symmetry.space_group_name_H-M   'P 1'
#
loop_
_entity.id
_entity.type
_entity.pdbx_description
1 polymer ?
#
loop_
_entity_poly.entity_id
_entity_poly.type
_entity_poly.pdbx_seq_one_letter_code
_entity_poly.pdbx_strand_id
1 'polypeptide(L)'
;MAGYEGKPEGMWDEYEWERFLQQQDGKTEKYMKLLETYLDDPERDEIIAREMGWTQLLDAKDWSAEVDALLDEDAKEEDDPDIDKSARSAESFEEHDLYRAAFALTIWIDQLFDQNASLQNEAAAIKLATHAALASAKLAAALSGDNLDEIGMTIAYLKRALKAITISMDAAAQLRKQSKLITPSQYAVLQQRLFQVRDGIITLMGEYRGEWRRRFGSGDFQR
;
A
#
# COMPACT_ATOMS: atom_id res chain seq x y z
N MET A 1 -20.22 -21.04 -10.40
CA MET A 1 -19.29 -22.01 -9.78
C MET A 1 -18.25 -22.42 -10.82
N ALA A 2 -17.04 -21.88 -10.73
CA ALA A 2 -15.88 -22.32 -11.51
C ALA A 2 -14.93 -23.02 -10.56
N GLY A 3 -14.56 -24.25 -10.90
CA GLY A 3 -13.79 -25.15 -10.05
C GLY A 3 -12.41 -24.62 -9.70
N TYR A 4 -12.13 -24.58 -8.40
CA TYR A 4 -10.78 -24.66 -7.85
C TYR A 4 -10.59 -26.09 -7.37
N GLU A 5 -10.16 -26.98 -8.27
CA GLU A 5 -9.64 -28.29 -7.89
C GLU A 5 -8.19 -28.14 -7.44
N GLY A 6 -7.95 -28.37 -6.15
CA GLY A 6 -6.83 -29.23 -5.71
C GLY A 6 -5.41 -28.67 -5.78
N LYS A 7 -5.16 -27.49 -5.19
CA LYS A 7 -3.93 -27.33 -4.38
C LYS A 7 -4.33 -27.57 -2.93
N PRO A 8 -3.48 -28.18 -2.06
CA PRO A 8 -3.67 -27.98 -0.62
C PRO A 8 -3.80 -26.46 -0.39
N GLU A 9 -4.57 -26.02 0.60
CA GLU A 9 -4.57 -24.62 1.06
C GLU A 9 -3.15 -24.26 1.57
N GLY A 10 -2.22 -24.14 0.64
CA GLY A 10 -0.82 -23.89 0.87
C GLY A 10 -0.63 -22.39 0.96
N MET A 11 0.21 -21.97 1.90
CA MET A 11 0.67 -20.59 2.03
C MET A 11 1.07 -20.05 0.66
N TRP A 12 0.41 -18.98 0.21
CA TRP A 12 0.76 -18.35 -1.07
C TRP A 12 2.15 -17.74 -0.99
N ASP A 13 2.95 -17.96 -2.02
CA ASP A 13 4.28 -17.35 -2.12
C ASP A 13 4.21 -15.86 -2.55
N GLU A 14 5.38 -15.19 -2.57
CA GLU A 14 5.47 -13.77 -2.97
C GLU A 14 4.98 -13.50 -4.41
N TYR A 15 4.96 -14.50 -5.30
CA TYR A 15 4.52 -14.34 -6.68
C TYR A 15 3.00 -14.51 -6.81
N GLU A 16 2.44 -15.47 -6.09
CA GLU A 16 0.99 -15.68 -6.02
C GLU A 16 0.28 -14.47 -5.40
N TRP A 17 0.82 -13.95 -4.30
CA TRP A 17 0.34 -12.70 -3.69
C TRP A 17 0.47 -11.50 -4.61
N GLU A 18 1.61 -11.32 -5.29
CA GLU A 18 1.76 -10.18 -6.22
C GLU A 18 0.75 -10.25 -7.36
N ARG A 19 0.48 -11.43 -7.93
CA ARG A 19 -0.55 -11.58 -8.98
C ARG A 19 -1.94 -11.25 -8.45
N PHE A 20 -2.27 -11.71 -7.25
CA PHE A 20 -3.55 -11.40 -6.63
C PHE A 20 -3.70 -9.89 -6.39
N LEU A 21 -2.69 -9.26 -5.81
CA LEU A 21 -2.70 -7.82 -5.54
C LEU A 21 -2.77 -7.01 -6.85
N GLN A 22 -2.10 -7.44 -7.91
CA GLN A 22 -2.19 -6.78 -9.21
C GLN A 22 -3.61 -6.88 -9.82
N GLN A 23 -4.32 -7.98 -9.58
CA GLN A 23 -5.73 -8.10 -9.97
C GLN A 23 -6.62 -7.18 -9.13
N GLN A 24 -6.35 -7.03 -7.83
CA GLN A 24 -7.06 -6.09 -6.97
C GLN A 24 -6.84 -4.65 -7.42
N ASP A 25 -5.59 -4.24 -7.68
CA ASP A 25 -5.27 -2.91 -8.18
C ASP A 25 -6.07 -2.61 -9.48
N GLY A 26 -6.12 -3.56 -10.41
CA GLY A 26 -6.90 -3.41 -11.65
C GLY A 26 -8.42 -3.31 -11.43
N LYS A 27 -8.97 -3.99 -10.42
CA LYS A 27 -10.38 -3.83 -10.03
C LYS A 27 -10.62 -2.46 -9.40
N THR A 28 -9.73 -1.99 -8.54
CA THR A 28 -9.80 -0.65 -7.94
C THR A 28 -9.71 0.43 -9.01
N GLU A 29 -8.79 0.33 -9.97
CA GLU A 29 -8.69 1.28 -11.10
C GLU A 29 -9.97 1.29 -11.95
N LYS A 30 -10.54 0.12 -12.23
CA LYS A 30 -11.82 0.02 -12.95
C LYS A 30 -12.94 0.73 -12.17
N TYR A 31 -13.03 0.47 -10.86
CA TYR A 31 -14.01 1.10 -9.98
C TYR A 31 -13.86 2.62 -9.94
N MET A 32 -12.65 3.15 -9.71
CA MET A 32 -12.39 4.59 -9.66
C MET A 32 -12.75 5.26 -10.99
N LYS A 33 -12.43 4.63 -12.13
CA LYS A 33 -12.82 5.15 -13.45
C LYS A 33 -14.34 5.20 -13.63
N LEU A 34 -15.07 4.19 -13.16
CA LEU A 34 -16.53 4.18 -13.23
C LEU A 34 -17.12 5.25 -12.31
N LEU A 35 -16.60 5.41 -11.09
CA LEU A 35 -16.99 6.50 -10.19
C LEU A 35 -16.80 7.88 -10.83
N GLU A 36 -15.65 8.14 -11.46
CA GLU A 36 -15.39 9.41 -12.15
C GLU A 36 -16.33 9.61 -13.34
N THR A 37 -16.63 8.55 -14.10
CA THR A 37 -17.47 8.61 -15.29
C THR A 37 -18.94 8.89 -14.96
N TYR A 38 -19.42 8.30 -13.86
CA TYR A 38 -20.84 8.37 -13.45
C TYR A 38 -21.04 9.22 -12.20
N LEU A 39 -20.12 10.14 -11.90
CA LEU A 39 -20.14 10.93 -10.67
C LEU A 39 -21.46 11.68 -10.45
N ASP A 40 -22.02 12.22 -11.54
CA ASP A 40 -23.26 13.02 -11.55
C ASP A 40 -24.52 12.19 -11.93
N ASP A 41 -24.39 10.86 -12.09
CA ASP A 41 -25.51 10.00 -12.50
C ASP A 41 -26.33 9.55 -11.27
N PRO A 42 -27.65 9.76 -11.24
CA PRO A 42 -28.49 9.34 -10.12
C PRO A 42 -28.54 7.81 -9.91
N GLU A 43 -28.20 7.01 -10.93
CA GLU A 43 -28.14 5.54 -10.87
C GLU A 43 -26.69 5.01 -10.82
N ARG A 44 -25.71 5.87 -10.50
CA ARG A 44 -24.27 5.56 -10.45
C ARG A 44 -23.97 4.21 -9.81
N ASP A 45 -24.49 3.96 -8.61
CA ASP A 45 -24.13 2.77 -7.83
C ASP A 45 -24.69 1.48 -8.45
N GLU A 46 -25.85 1.54 -9.12
CA GLU A 46 -26.43 0.42 -9.86
C GLU A 46 -25.61 0.08 -11.11
N ILE A 47 -25.21 1.12 -11.85
CA ILE A 47 -24.36 0.99 -13.04
C ILE A 47 -23.00 0.41 -12.65
N ILE A 48 -22.36 0.94 -11.60
CA ILE A 48 -21.07 0.44 -11.11
C ILE A 48 -21.17 -1.00 -10.66
N ALA A 49 -22.19 -1.37 -9.87
CA ALA A 49 -22.35 -2.74 -9.41
C ALA A 49 -22.54 -3.71 -10.57
N ARG A 50 -23.30 -3.32 -11.61
CA ARG A 50 -23.45 -4.13 -12.83
C ARG A 50 -22.15 -4.29 -13.59
N GLU A 51 -21.41 -3.21 -13.79
CA GLU A 51 -20.12 -3.20 -14.50
C GLU A 51 -19.02 -3.95 -13.73
N MET A 52 -19.06 -3.94 -12.40
CA MET A 52 -18.13 -4.67 -11.54
C MET A 52 -18.49 -6.15 -11.35
N GLY A 53 -19.66 -6.59 -11.85
CA GLY A 53 -20.18 -7.94 -11.59
C GLY A 53 -20.56 -8.14 -10.12
N TRP A 54 -20.91 -7.05 -9.45
CA TRP A 54 -21.40 -6.98 -8.07
C TRP A 54 -22.92 -6.86 -8.02
N THR A 55 -23.63 -7.33 -9.05
CA THR A 55 -25.10 -7.24 -9.12
C THR A 55 -25.80 -7.91 -7.95
N GLN A 56 -25.18 -8.90 -7.31
CA GLN A 56 -25.65 -9.49 -6.06
C GLN A 56 -25.73 -8.51 -4.88
N LEU A 57 -24.95 -7.43 -4.90
CA LEU A 57 -25.00 -6.38 -3.88
C LEU A 57 -26.21 -5.43 -4.07
N LEU A 58 -26.82 -5.42 -5.26
CA LEU A 58 -28.00 -4.57 -5.54
C LEU A 58 -29.29 -5.16 -4.98
N ASP A 59 -29.39 -6.49 -4.89
CA ASP A 59 -30.53 -7.18 -4.28
C ASP A 59 -30.45 -7.20 -2.75
N ALA A 60 -29.25 -7.03 -2.19
CA ALA A 60 -29.00 -6.97 -0.77
C ALA A 60 -29.21 -5.53 -0.24
N LYS A 61 -30.47 -5.17 -0.02
CA LYS A 61 -30.92 -3.89 0.59
C LYS A 61 -30.32 -3.55 1.97
N ASP A 62 -29.45 -4.38 2.55
CA ASP A 62 -28.93 -4.24 3.92
C ASP A 62 -27.48 -3.74 4.02
N TRP A 63 -26.74 -3.58 2.91
CA TRP A 63 -25.35 -3.12 3.01
C TRP A 63 -25.21 -1.65 3.45
N SER A 64 -26.18 -0.79 3.14
CA SER A 64 -26.15 0.58 3.66
C SER A 64 -26.35 0.60 5.18
N ALA A 65 -27.12 -0.33 5.73
CA ALA A 65 -27.33 -0.44 7.17
C ALA A 65 -26.10 -1.05 7.89
N GLU A 66 -25.36 -1.97 7.26
CA GLU A 66 -24.09 -2.49 7.80
C GLU A 66 -22.97 -1.44 7.75
N VAL A 67 -22.87 -0.66 6.67
CA VAL A 67 -21.88 0.44 6.54
C VAL A 67 -22.26 1.63 7.42
N ASP A 68 -23.55 2.01 7.50
CA ASP A 68 -24.01 3.04 8.43
C ASP A 68 -23.89 2.57 9.89
N ALA A 69 -24.12 1.29 10.20
CA ALA A 69 -23.86 0.74 11.55
C ALA A 69 -22.36 0.78 11.90
N LEU A 70 -21.47 0.44 10.96
CA LEU A 70 -20.01 0.57 11.14
C LEU A 70 -19.54 2.03 11.30
N LEU A 71 -20.32 3.01 10.82
CA LEU A 71 -20.02 4.44 10.94
C LEU A 71 -20.73 5.12 12.14
N ASP A 72 -21.89 4.60 12.59
CA ASP A 72 -22.63 5.07 13.76
C ASP A 72 -22.21 4.36 15.08
N GLU A 73 -21.44 3.26 15.01
CA GLU A 73 -20.91 2.54 16.19
C GLU A 73 -19.69 3.20 16.85
N ASP A 74 -19.37 4.46 16.55
CA ASP A 74 -18.47 5.30 17.36
C ASP A 74 -19.06 5.72 18.74
N ALA A 75 -20.16 5.08 19.19
CA ALA A 75 -20.81 5.39 20.46
C ALA A 75 -21.04 4.21 21.42
N LYS A 76 -20.63 2.99 21.08
CA LYS A 76 -20.67 1.86 22.03
C LYS A 76 -19.47 0.95 21.86
N GLU A 77 -18.49 1.15 22.76
CA GLU A 77 -17.45 0.17 23.07
C GLU A 77 -18.11 -1.16 23.49
N GLU A 78 -18.34 -2.06 22.55
CA GLU A 78 -18.43 -3.49 22.82
C GLU A 78 -17.08 -4.12 22.45
N ASP A 79 -16.50 -4.89 23.38
CA ASP A 79 -15.22 -5.61 23.25
C ASP A 79 -15.25 -6.59 22.05
N ASP A 80 -14.98 -6.10 20.84
CA ASP A 80 -14.65 -6.94 19.69
C ASP A 80 -13.16 -7.30 19.73
N PRO A 81 -12.80 -8.58 19.92
CA PRO A 81 -11.40 -9.02 19.98
C PRO A 81 -10.62 -8.78 18.68
N ASP A 82 -11.26 -8.55 17.53
CA ASP A 82 -10.57 -8.21 16.28
C ASP A 82 -10.30 -6.71 16.14
N ILE A 83 -11.09 -5.83 16.78
CA ILE A 83 -10.78 -4.39 16.89
C ILE A 83 -9.55 -4.20 17.80
N ASP A 84 -9.47 -4.91 18.92
CA ASP A 84 -8.31 -4.87 19.83
C ASP A 84 -7.01 -5.36 19.15
N LYS A 85 -7.09 -6.33 18.23
CA LYS A 85 -5.92 -6.74 17.41
C LYS A 85 -5.56 -5.70 16.35
N SER A 86 -6.54 -5.16 15.62
CA SER A 86 -6.27 -4.13 14.61
C SER A 86 -5.72 -2.84 15.22
N ALA A 87 -6.16 -2.48 16.43
CA ALA A 87 -5.64 -1.33 17.17
C ALA A 87 -4.20 -1.58 17.64
N ARG A 88 -3.90 -2.77 18.19
CA ARG A 88 -2.54 -3.16 18.59
C ARG A 88 -1.57 -3.29 17.42
N SER A 89 -2.04 -3.78 16.27
CA SER A 89 -1.23 -3.89 15.05
C SER A 89 -0.93 -2.52 14.45
N ALA A 90 -1.91 -1.61 14.50
CA ALA A 90 -1.74 -0.21 14.13
C ALA A 90 -0.70 0.49 15.02
N GLU A 91 -0.80 0.34 16.34
CA GLU A 91 0.19 0.89 17.28
C GLU A 91 1.59 0.27 17.08
N SER A 92 1.66 -1.04 16.78
CA SER A 92 2.92 -1.78 16.60
C SER A 92 3.72 -1.34 15.38
N PHE A 93 3.08 -1.09 14.22
CA PHE A 93 3.83 -0.69 13.02
C PHE A 93 4.30 0.76 13.08
N GLU A 94 3.56 1.65 13.74
CA GLU A 94 3.92 3.07 13.83
C GLU A 94 5.22 3.29 14.62
N GLU A 95 5.54 2.39 15.54
CA GLU A 95 6.79 2.39 16.29
C GLU A 95 7.99 1.91 15.45
N HIS A 96 7.76 1.21 14.33
CA HIS A 96 8.82 0.64 13.52
C HIS A 96 9.72 1.71 12.87
N ASP A 97 11.02 1.68 13.16
CA ASP A 97 12.00 2.70 12.74
C ASP A 97 11.99 2.98 11.22
N LEU A 98 11.83 1.94 10.40
CA LEU A 98 11.73 2.09 8.95
C LEU A 98 10.48 2.87 8.53
N TYR A 99 9.33 2.59 9.16
CA TYR A 99 8.09 3.32 8.87
C TYR A 99 8.23 4.78 9.28
N ARG A 100 8.77 5.05 10.48
CA ARG A 100 9.05 6.41 10.96
C ARG A 100 10.00 7.16 10.03
N ALA A 101 11.01 6.50 9.48
CA ALA A 101 11.91 7.11 8.49
C ALA A 101 11.19 7.46 7.17
N ALA A 102 10.28 6.59 6.70
CA ALA A 102 9.47 6.83 5.51
C ALA A 102 8.47 7.98 5.71
N PHE A 103 7.79 8.01 6.85
CA PHE A 103 6.87 9.09 7.22
C PHE A 103 7.60 10.42 7.43
N ALA A 104 8.77 10.41 8.08
CA ALA A 104 9.60 11.61 8.21
C ALA A 104 10.09 12.13 6.85
N LEU A 105 10.28 11.25 5.86
CA LEU A 105 10.59 11.66 4.49
C LEU A 105 9.39 12.37 3.83
N THR A 106 8.16 11.87 4.00
CA THR A 106 6.97 12.53 3.41
C THR A 106 6.78 13.92 3.99
N ILE A 107 6.86 14.07 5.32
CA ILE A 107 6.80 15.39 5.99
C ILE A 107 7.88 16.33 5.44
N TRP A 108 9.10 15.82 5.25
CA TRP A 108 10.20 16.65 4.75
C TRP A 108 9.96 17.11 3.29
N ILE A 109 9.37 16.25 2.45
CA ILE A 109 8.99 16.61 1.08
C ILE A 109 7.89 17.68 1.08
N ASP A 110 6.89 17.55 1.94
CA ASP A 110 5.81 18.54 2.06
C ASP A 110 6.36 19.90 2.48
N GLN A 111 7.23 19.93 3.49
CA GLN A 111 7.92 21.16 3.91
C GLN A 111 8.77 21.79 2.80
N LEU A 112 9.40 20.97 1.95
CA LEU A 112 10.14 21.46 0.79
C LEU A 112 9.20 22.12 -0.23
N PHE A 113 7.98 21.61 -0.42
CA PHE A 113 7.01 22.12 -1.37
C PHE A 113 6.36 23.40 -0.87
N ASP A 114 6.09 23.50 0.44
CA ASP A 114 5.57 24.72 1.07
C ASP A 114 6.55 25.89 0.95
N GLN A 115 7.85 25.61 0.96
CA GLN A 115 8.89 26.63 0.79
C GLN A 115 9.07 27.10 -0.66
N ASN A 116 8.53 26.38 -1.64
CA ASN A 116 8.71 26.69 -3.05
C ASN A 116 7.46 26.36 -3.86
N ALA A 117 6.60 27.37 -4.04
CA ALA A 117 5.37 27.26 -4.83
C ALA A 117 5.58 26.80 -6.28
N SER A 118 6.77 26.99 -6.86
CA SER A 118 7.09 26.48 -8.21
C SER A 118 7.16 24.96 -8.28
N LEU A 119 7.31 24.26 -7.15
CA LEU A 119 7.27 22.80 -7.10
C LEU A 119 5.85 22.25 -7.20
N GLN A 120 4.82 22.98 -6.76
CA GLN A 120 3.45 22.47 -6.68
C GLN A 120 2.85 22.08 -8.04
N ASN A 121 3.30 22.74 -9.12
CA ASN A 121 2.84 22.45 -10.49
C ASN A 121 3.84 21.63 -11.30
N GLU A 122 4.98 21.23 -10.72
CA GLU A 122 6.00 20.51 -11.45
C GLU A 122 5.73 19.00 -11.43
N ALA A 123 5.68 18.38 -12.61
CA ALA A 123 5.33 16.96 -12.74
C ALA A 123 6.29 16.04 -11.96
N ALA A 124 7.59 16.36 -11.95
CA ALA A 124 8.58 15.62 -11.18
C ALA A 124 8.41 15.80 -9.66
N ALA A 125 7.89 16.94 -9.20
CA ALA A 125 7.61 17.18 -7.78
C ALA A 125 6.38 16.40 -7.33
N ILE A 126 5.28 16.48 -8.08
CA ILE A 126 4.08 15.68 -7.83
C ILE A 126 4.46 14.19 -7.78
N LYS A 127 5.22 13.72 -8.77
CA LYS A 127 5.71 12.34 -8.82
C LYS A 127 6.56 11.96 -7.61
N LEU A 128 7.46 12.84 -7.16
CA LEU A 128 8.28 12.64 -5.96
C LEU A 128 7.39 12.42 -4.72
N ALA A 129 6.46 13.35 -4.45
CA ALA A 129 5.60 13.30 -3.27
C ALA A 129 4.66 12.10 -3.29
N THR A 130 3.96 11.87 -4.41
CA THR A 130 3.03 10.74 -4.56
C THR A 130 3.73 9.41 -4.34
N HIS A 131 4.91 9.20 -4.94
CA HIS A 131 5.60 7.92 -4.80
C HIS A 131 6.27 7.73 -3.44
N ALA A 132 6.70 8.80 -2.75
CA ALA A 132 7.17 8.70 -1.36
C ALA A 132 6.01 8.33 -0.40
N ALA A 133 4.83 8.93 -0.59
CA ALA A 133 3.63 8.59 0.18
C ALA A 133 3.18 7.15 -0.09
N LEU A 134 3.15 6.72 -1.37
CA LEU A 134 2.84 5.34 -1.74
C LEU A 134 3.82 4.34 -1.12
N ALA A 135 5.12 4.66 -1.09
CA ALA A 135 6.11 3.80 -0.42
C ALA A 135 5.80 3.64 1.06
N SER A 136 5.44 4.74 1.74
CA SER A 136 5.06 4.73 3.17
C SER A 136 3.78 3.92 3.41
N ALA A 137 2.77 4.08 2.56
CA ALA A 137 1.52 3.31 2.66
C ALA A 137 1.72 1.80 2.43
N LYS A 138 2.54 1.42 1.45
CA LYS A 138 2.87 0.00 1.21
C LYS A 138 3.75 -0.56 2.33
N LEU A 139 4.58 0.26 2.97
CA LEU A 139 5.32 -0.15 4.16
C LEU A 139 4.42 -0.38 5.37
N ALA A 140 3.46 0.51 5.62
CA ALA A 140 2.45 0.29 6.66
C ALA A 140 1.74 -1.06 6.43
N ALA A 141 1.21 -1.28 5.22
CA ALA A 141 0.54 -2.54 4.88
C ALA A 141 1.44 -3.79 5.05
N ALA A 142 2.75 -3.68 4.82
CA ALA A 142 3.69 -4.78 5.06
C ALA A 142 3.92 -5.04 6.55
N LEU A 143 3.90 -3.98 7.37
CA LEU A 143 4.23 -4.04 8.80
C LEU A 143 3.00 -4.30 9.68
N SER A 144 1.79 -4.02 9.19
CA SER A 144 0.52 -4.34 9.87
C SER A 144 0.16 -5.84 9.81
N GLY A 145 0.94 -6.64 9.10
CA GLY A 145 0.73 -8.09 9.01
C GLY A 145 1.14 -8.79 10.30
N ASP A 146 0.17 -9.12 11.15
CA ASP A 146 0.40 -9.81 12.43
C ASP A 146 0.60 -11.32 12.30
N ASN A 147 0.22 -11.90 11.16
CA ASN A 147 0.22 -13.34 10.97
C ASN A 147 1.43 -13.82 10.15
N LEU A 148 2.14 -14.77 10.74
CA LEU A 148 3.29 -15.45 10.13
C LEU A 148 2.93 -16.26 8.88
N ASP A 149 1.64 -16.46 8.62
CA ASP A 149 1.09 -17.12 7.44
C ASP A 149 1.05 -16.18 6.21
N GLU A 150 1.32 -14.89 6.42
CA GLU A 150 1.25 -13.84 5.41
C GLU A 150 2.63 -13.33 4.96
N ILE A 151 3.70 -14.10 5.21
CA ILE A 151 5.07 -13.72 4.83
C ILE A 151 5.15 -13.42 3.32
N GLY A 152 4.46 -14.20 2.47
CA GLY A 152 4.42 -13.93 1.03
C GLY A 152 3.77 -12.58 0.69
N MET A 153 2.69 -12.22 1.37
CA MET A 153 2.00 -10.93 1.21
C MET A 153 2.88 -9.77 1.67
N THR A 154 3.50 -9.93 2.84
CA THR A 154 4.44 -8.94 3.41
C THR A 154 5.56 -8.65 2.41
N ILE A 155 6.19 -9.68 1.85
CA ILE A 155 7.26 -9.51 0.85
C ILE A 155 6.73 -8.82 -0.42
N ALA A 156 5.52 -9.14 -0.89
CA ALA A 156 4.91 -8.46 -2.03
C ALA A 156 4.71 -6.95 -1.76
N TYR A 157 4.20 -6.57 -0.58
CA TYR A 157 4.09 -5.17 -0.19
C TYR A 157 5.44 -4.46 -0.08
N LEU A 158 6.48 -5.13 0.46
CA LEU A 158 7.84 -4.58 0.49
C LEU A 158 8.41 -4.35 -0.91
N LYS A 159 8.17 -5.26 -1.87
CA LYS A 159 8.56 -5.04 -3.28
C LYS A 159 7.84 -3.85 -3.89
N ARG A 160 6.55 -3.67 -3.59
CA ARG A 160 5.76 -2.53 -4.05
C ARG A 160 6.25 -1.22 -3.45
N ALA A 161 6.59 -1.20 -2.16
CA ALA A 161 7.23 -0.06 -1.51
C ALA A 161 8.59 0.26 -2.14
N LEU A 162 9.42 -0.76 -2.42
CA LEU A 162 10.72 -0.60 -3.07
C LEU A 162 10.60 -0.01 -4.48
N LYS A 163 9.60 -0.46 -5.25
CA LYS A 163 9.30 0.10 -6.58
C LYS A 163 8.91 1.58 -6.45
N ALA A 164 8.01 1.91 -5.52
CA ALA A 164 7.58 3.29 -5.31
C ALA A 164 8.74 4.21 -4.89
N ILE A 165 9.55 3.82 -3.90
CA ILE A 165 10.68 4.66 -3.45
C ILE A 165 11.73 4.85 -4.55
N THR A 166 11.94 3.84 -5.41
CA THR A 166 12.86 3.97 -6.56
C THR A 166 12.36 5.00 -7.57
N ILE A 167 11.05 4.98 -7.87
CA ILE A 167 10.44 6.00 -8.74
C ILE A 167 10.54 7.40 -8.13
N SER A 168 10.36 7.51 -6.81
CA SER A 168 10.55 8.74 -6.03
C SER A 168 11.99 9.26 -6.15
N MET A 169 13.00 8.38 -6.11
CA MET A 169 14.41 8.75 -6.29
C MET A 169 14.70 9.29 -7.69
N ASP A 170 14.16 8.66 -8.73
CA ASP A 170 14.32 9.14 -10.10
C ASP A 170 13.69 10.53 -10.28
N ALA A 171 12.52 10.76 -9.68
CA ALA A 171 11.84 12.05 -9.68
C ALA A 171 12.67 13.15 -8.97
N ALA A 172 13.27 12.83 -7.81
CA ALA A 172 14.20 13.73 -7.12
C ALA A 172 15.40 14.12 -8.01
N ALA A 173 15.96 13.14 -8.74
CA ALA A 173 17.07 13.38 -9.64
C ALA A 173 16.68 14.29 -10.83
N GLN A 174 15.46 14.15 -11.35
CA GLN A 174 14.91 15.01 -12.39
C GLN A 174 14.75 16.46 -11.89
N LEU A 175 14.16 16.66 -10.70
CA LEU A 175 14.03 17.98 -10.08
C LEU A 175 15.36 18.71 -9.94
N ARG A 176 16.44 17.98 -9.61
CA ARG A 176 17.78 18.56 -9.50
C ARG A 176 18.43 18.86 -10.85
N LYS A 177 18.36 17.92 -11.81
CA LYS A 177 19.14 17.99 -13.05
C LYS A 177 18.43 18.79 -14.15
N GLN A 178 17.13 18.61 -14.28
CA GLN A 178 16.33 19.18 -15.37
C GLN A 178 15.70 20.50 -14.93
N SER A 179 14.85 20.46 -13.91
CA SER A 179 14.08 21.62 -13.46
C SER A 179 14.92 22.61 -12.63
N LYS A 180 15.99 22.12 -11.97
CA LYS A 180 16.86 22.89 -11.05
C LYS A 180 16.09 23.64 -9.95
N LEU A 181 14.91 23.13 -9.59
CA LEU A 181 14.01 23.75 -8.62
C LEU A 181 14.43 23.51 -7.16
N ILE A 182 15.36 22.57 -6.95
CA ILE A 182 15.94 22.26 -5.64
C ILE A 182 17.44 22.51 -5.65
N THR A 183 17.93 23.05 -4.54
CA THR A 183 19.36 23.32 -4.34
C THR A 183 20.18 22.04 -4.17
N PRO A 184 21.52 22.08 -4.36
CA PRO A 184 22.37 20.93 -4.10
C PRO A 184 22.29 20.40 -2.66
N SER A 185 22.14 21.29 -1.67
CA SER A 185 22.01 20.91 -0.26
C SER A 185 20.67 20.24 0.04
N GLN A 186 19.56 20.79 -0.47
CA GLN A 186 18.24 20.15 -0.36
C GLN A 186 18.25 18.77 -1.02
N TYR A 187 18.84 18.66 -2.22
CA TYR A 187 18.94 17.37 -2.91
C TYR A 187 19.77 16.36 -2.13
N ALA A 188 20.88 16.76 -1.52
CA ALA A 188 21.70 15.84 -0.72
C ALA A 188 20.92 15.26 0.49
N VAL A 189 20.18 16.12 1.21
CA VAL A 189 19.34 15.67 2.34
C VAL A 189 18.20 14.77 1.86
N LEU A 190 17.50 15.16 0.79
CA LEU A 190 16.45 14.35 0.18
C LEU A 190 16.98 12.97 -0.24
N GLN A 191 18.12 12.94 -0.91
CA GLN A 191 18.74 11.73 -1.40
C GLN A 191 19.16 10.80 -0.25
N GLN A 192 19.73 11.35 0.83
CA GLN A 192 20.06 10.58 2.03
C GLN A 192 18.83 9.90 2.64
N ARG A 193 17.72 10.65 2.80
CA ARG A 193 16.47 10.11 3.35
C ARG A 193 15.86 9.03 2.46
N LEU A 194 15.84 9.26 1.13
CA LEU A 194 15.36 8.28 0.17
C LEU A 194 16.18 6.97 0.20
N PHE A 195 17.51 7.07 0.30
CA PHE A 195 18.37 5.91 0.43
C PHE A 195 18.16 5.17 1.74
N GLN A 196 18.01 5.89 2.86
CA GLN A 196 17.71 5.28 4.16
C GLN A 196 16.46 4.40 4.10
N VAL A 197 15.37 4.92 3.50
CA VAL A 197 14.12 4.16 3.34
C VAL A 197 14.32 2.98 2.41
N ARG A 198 14.94 3.18 1.23
CA ARG A 198 15.19 2.10 0.26
C ARG A 198 16.01 0.96 0.87
N ASP A 199 17.10 1.28 1.54
CA ASP A 199 18.02 0.29 2.10
C ASP A 199 17.37 -0.47 3.25
N GLY A 200 16.57 0.22 4.09
CA GLY A 200 15.75 -0.44 5.11
C GLY A 200 14.74 -1.41 4.51
N ILE A 201 14.04 -1.05 3.42
CA ILE A 201 13.12 -1.96 2.71
C ILE A 201 13.85 -3.20 2.21
N ILE A 202 15.05 -3.03 1.64
CA ILE A 202 15.85 -4.16 1.12
C ILE A 202 16.27 -5.10 2.26
N THR A 203 16.73 -4.54 3.38
CA THR A 203 17.12 -5.32 4.57
C THR A 203 15.94 -6.12 5.10
N LEU A 204 14.81 -5.46 5.34
CA LEU A 204 13.60 -6.10 5.87
C LEU A 204 13.07 -7.19 4.93
N MET A 205 13.04 -6.92 3.62
CA MET A 205 12.66 -7.93 2.63
C MET A 205 13.62 -9.14 2.63
N GLY A 206 14.91 -8.90 2.86
CA GLY A 206 15.91 -9.96 3.03
C GLY A 206 15.65 -10.83 4.26
N GLU A 207 15.24 -10.23 5.37
CA GLU A 207 14.86 -10.92 6.61
C GLU A 207 13.64 -11.81 6.40
N TYR A 208 12.55 -11.28 5.83
CA TYR A 208 11.35 -12.07 5.53
C TYR A 208 11.61 -13.21 4.52
N ARG A 209 12.45 -12.98 3.50
CA ARG A 209 12.86 -14.06 2.57
C ARG A 209 13.76 -15.10 3.24
N GLY A 210 14.58 -14.68 4.22
CA GLY A 210 15.31 -15.57 5.10
C GLY A 210 14.37 -16.46 5.90
N GLU A 211 13.36 -15.84 6.52
CA GLU A 211 12.34 -16.53 7.31
C GLU A 211 11.51 -17.51 6.48
N TRP A 212 11.06 -17.09 5.30
CA TRP A 212 10.38 -17.97 4.34
C TRP A 212 11.22 -19.22 4.04
N ARG A 213 12.51 -19.05 3.72
CA ARG A 213 13.40 -20.18 3.46
C ARG A 213 13.61 -21.07 4.68
N ARG A 214 13.71 -20.51 5.89
CA ARG A 214 13.81 -21.31 7.12
C ARG A 214 12.60 -22.20 7.33
N ARG A 215 11.40 -21.71 7.01
CA ARG A 215 10.14 -22.43 7.24
C ARG A 215 9.77 -23.40 6.13
N PHE A 216 9.89 -22.96 4.88
CA PHE A 216 9.39 -23.70 3.71
C PHE A 216 10.51 -24.29 2.84
N GLY A 217 11.77 -23.88 3.04
CA GLY A 217 12.90 -24.29 2.21
C GLY A 217 13.47 -25.69 2.47
N SER A 218 12.92 -26.45 3.42
CA SER A 218 13.36 -27.84 3.72
C SER A 218 12.38 -28.93 3.24
N GLY A 219 11.35 -28.59 2.48
CA GLY A 219 10.28 -29.53 2.07
C GLY A 219 10.45 -30.25 0.72
N ASP A 220 11.33 -29.80 -0.18
CA ASP A 220 11.37 -30.31 -1.57
C ASP A 220 12.38 -31.46 -1.82
N PHE A 221 12.88 -32.11 -0.78
CA PHE A 221 13.73 -33.31 -0.91
C PHE A 221 13.13 -34.53 -0.20
N GLN A 222 11.90 -34.91 -0.57
CA GLN A 222 11.45 -36.30 -0.61
C GLN A 222 10.02 -36.38 -1.15
N ARG A 223 9.88 -36.62 -2.45
CA ARG A 223 8.87 -37.52 -3.04
C ARG A 223 9.17 -37.77 -4.51
#